data_AF-A0A2E3AQ78-F1
#
_entry.id   AF-A0A2E3AQ78-F1
#
_cell.length_a   1.000
_cell.length_b   1.000
_cell.length_c   1.000
_cell.angle_alpha   90.00
_cell.angle_beta   90.00
_cell.angle_gamma   90.00
#
_symmetry.space_group_name_H-M   'P 1'
#
loop_
_entity.id
_entity.type
_entity.pdbx_description
1 polymer ?
#
loop_
_entity_poly.entity_id
_entity_poly.type
_entity_poly.pdbx_seq_one_letter_code
_entity_poly.pdbx_strand_id
1 'polypeptide(L)'
;MSNPSPIISGIRQRCGNCGEGKLYSSYLKLNKSCPVCGRDMSEADTADGPAFFVGFGVLLLLAPFLFLLPMSPLPLAPMIIAFIVLCAAVIGLSLWLLPVAKGVLLNLQLHHGAEQASFQSEDRD
;
A
#
# COMPACT_ATOMS: atom_id res chain seq x y z
N MET A 1 12.09 -9.06 -23.71
CA MET A 1 11.92 -9.42 -22.29
C MET A 1 10.44 -9.28 -21.97
N SER A 2 9.77 -10.34 -21.57
CA SER A 2 8.33 -10.31 -21.24
C SER A 2 8.12 -9.32 -20.10
N ASN A 3 7.53 -8.16 -20.38
CA ASN A 3 7.20 -7.18 -19.36
C ASN A 3 6.25 -7.86 -18.35
N PRO A 4 6.69 -8.10 -17.10
CA PRO A 4 5.80 -8.66 -16.10
C PRO A 4 4.69 -7.64 -15.84
N SER A 5 3.47 -8.11 -15.61
CA SER A 5 2.34 -7.20 -15.36
C SER A 5 2.66 -6.30 -14.15
N PRO A 6 2.55 -4.97 -14.28
CA PRO A 6 2.97 -4.03 -13.22
C PRO A 6 2.17 -4.22 -11.93
N ILE A 7 0.93 -4.72 -12.03
CA ILE A 7 0.05 -4.99 -10.90
C ILE A 7 0.55 -6.18 -10.07
N ILE A 8 0.87 -7.32 -10.71
CA ILE A 8 1.36 -8.51 -10.00
C ILE A 8 2.72 -8.23 -9.35
N SER A 9 3.59 -7.50 -10.06
CA SER A 9 4.87 -7.04 -9.52
C SER A 9 4.68 -6.12 -8.32
N GLY A 10 3.72 -5.19 -8.38
CA GLY A 10 3.35 -4.33 -7.25
C GLY A 10 2.84 -5.09 -6.03
N ILE A 11 1.98 -6.10 -6.23
CA ILE A 11 1.48 -6.96 -5.14
C ILE A 11 2.64 -7.71 -4.47
N ARG A 12 3.61 -8.17 -5.28
CA ARG A 12 4.83 -8.84 -4.80
C ARG A 12 5.91 -7.89 -4.29
N GLN A 13 5.65 -6.58 -4.26
CA GLN A 13 6.62 -5.54 -3.87
C GLN A 13 7.91 -5.59 -4.71
N ARG A 14 7.77 -5.93 -5.99
CA ARG A 14 8.82 -5.99 -6.99
C ARG A 14 8.67 -4.88 -8.03
N CYS A 15 9.75 -4.63 -8.74
CA CYS A 15 9.77 -3.70 -9.86
C CYS A 15 8.86 -4.20 -11.00
N GLY A 16 7.99 -3.35 -11.51
CA GLY A 16 7.06 -3.62 -12.61
C GLY A 16 7.73 -3.74 -13.96
N ASN A 17 8.99 -3.32 -14.09
CA ASN A 17 9.76 -3.44 -15.33
C ASN A 17 10.54 -4.77 -15.41
N CYS A 18 11.25 -5.15 -14.34
CA CYS A 18 12.08 -6.37 -14.33
C CYS A 18 11.47 -7.54 -13.56
N GLY A 19 10.48 -7.33 -12.70
CA GLY A 19 9.83 -8.37 -11.90
C GLY A 19 10.64 -8.92 -10.72
N GLU A 20 11.93 -8.61 -10.64
CA GLU A 20 12.85 -9.20 -9.66
C GLU A 20 13.39 -8.22 -8.62
N GLY A 21 13.61 -6.95 -8.99
CA GLY A 21 14.15 -5.95 -8.07
C GLY A 21 13.18 -5.62 -6.95
N LYS A 22 13.67 -5.52 -5.70
CA LYS A 22 12.85 -5.09 -4.55
C LYS A 22 12.51 -3.60 -4.65
N LEU A 23 11.22 -3.29 -4.48
CA LEU A 23 10.71 -1.91 -4.54
C LEU A 23 11.08 -1.10 -3.28
N TYR A 24 11.05 -1.77 -2.12
CA TYR A 24 11.36 -1.17 -0.82
C TYR A 24 12.71 -1.65 -0.28
N SER A 25 13.45 -0.75 0.38
CA SER A 25 14.64 -1.06 1.18
C SER A 25 14.28 -1.48 2.60
N SER A 26 13.18 -0.96 3.14
CA SER A 26 12.66 -1.24 4.48
C SER A 26 11.13 -1.36 4.41
N TYR A 27 10.41 -1.16 5.51
CA TYR A 27 8.96 -1.39 5.56
C TYR A 27 8.15 -0.46 4.62
N LEU A 28 8.50 0.83 4.57
CA LEU A 28 7.87 1.84 3.71
C LEU A 28 8.89 2.71 2.96
N LYS A 29 10.20 2.44 3.14
CA LYS A 29 11.27 3.23 2.55
C LYS A 29 11.55 2.73 1.14
N LEU A 30 11.25 3.56 0.14
CA LEU A 30 11.50 3.26 -1.26
C LEU A 30 12.99 3.25 -1.58
N ASN A 31 13.39 2.39 -2.53
CA ASN A 31 14.71 2.48 -3.15
C ASN A 31 14.72 3.62 -4.17
N LYS A 32 15.82 4.39 -4.23
CA LYS A 32 16.00 5.43 -5.24
C LYS A 32 16.07 4.86 -6.65
N SER A 33 16.69 3.69 -6.80
CA SER A 33 16.80 3.01 -8.08
C SER A 33 16.62 1.50 -7.92
N CYS A 34 16.14 0.85 -8.99
CA CYS A 34 16.02 -0.60 -8.99
C CYS A 34 17.41 -1.28 -8.99
N PRO A 35 17.70 -2.22 -8.07
CA PRO A 35 19.01 -2.86 -8.00
C PRO A 35 19.32 -3.81 -9.17
N VAL A 36 18.34 -4.16 -10.00
CA VAL A 36 18.50 -5.09 -11.13
C VAL A 36 18.48 -4.36 -12.47
N CYS A 37 17.48 -3.49 -12.70
CA CYS A 37 17.35 -2.79 -13.99
C CYS A 37 17.83 -1.33 -13.97
N GLY A 38 18.24 -0.79 -12.81
CA GLY A 38 18.74 0.58 -12.71
C GLY A 38 17.70 1.67 -12.91
N ARG A 39 16.40 1.33 -13.04
CA ARG A 39 15.34 2.32 -13.25
C ARG A 39 15.22 3.26 -12.04
N ASP A 40 15.23 4.56 -12.29
CA ASP A 40 15.03 5.58 -11.26
C ASP A 40 13.59 5.54 -10.75
N MET A 41 13.45 5.56 -9.43
CA MET A 41 12.19 5.51 -8.68
C MET A 41 12.12 6.63 -7.63
N SER A 42 13.06 7.58 -7.66
CA SER A 42 13.13 8.69 -6.71
C SER A 42 12.03 9.74 -6.93
N GLU A 43 11.49 9.86 -8.14
CA GLU A 43 10.54 10.91 -8.51
C GLU A 43 9.06 10.48 -8.37
N ALA A 44 8.81 9.18 -8.25
CA ALA A 44 7.46 8.67 -8.10
C ALA A 44 7.04 8.72 -6.62
N ASP A 45 6.59 9.89 -6.18
CA ASP A 45 5.96 10.04 -4.87
C ASP A 45 4.46 9.73 -4.98
N THR A 46 4.11 8.49 -4.64
CA THR A 46 2.70 8.12 -4.51
C THR A 46 2.15 8.78 -3.25
N ALA A 47 1.48 9.93 -3.41
CA ALA A 47 0.69 10.60 -2.39
C ALA A 47 -0.16 9.59 -1.60
N ASP A 48 -0.43 9.87 -0.32
CA ASP A 48 -1.05 8.97 0.68
C ASP A 48 -2.48 8.43 0.37
N GLY A 49 -2.98 8.62 -0.85
CA GLY A 49 -4.19 7.99 -1.38
C GLY A 49 -4.36 6.49 -1.05
N PRO A 50 -3.33 5.61 -1.18
CA PRO A 50 -3.48 4.21 -0.81
C PRO A 50 -3.82 3.98 0.66
N ALA A 51 -3.35 4.82 1.58
CA ALA A 51 -3.64 4.67 3.00
C ALA A 51 -5.13 4.87 3.29
N PHE A 52 -5.77 5.82 2.60
CA PHE A 52 -7.21 6.04 2.70
C PHE A 52 -8.02 4.83 2.22
N PHE A 53 -7.67 4.26 1.06
CA PHE A 53 -8.37 3.08 0.53
C PHE A 53 -8.19 1.85 1.42
N VAL A 54 -6.98 1.64 1.96
CA VAL A 54 -6.70 0.56 2.92
C VAL A 54 -7.53 0.75 4.18
N GLY A 55 -7.50 1.94 4.78
CA GLY A 55 -8.27 2.24 5.99
C GLY A 55 -9.77 2.07 5.79
N PHE A 56 -10.32 2.59 4.70
CA PHE A 56 -11.74 2.44 4.37
C PHE A 56 -12.13 0.98 4.13
N GLY A 57 -11.31 0.22 3.41
CA GLY A 57 -11.56 -1.21 3.15
C GLY A 57 -11.54 -2.05 4.43
N VAL A 58 -10.54 -1.83 5.29
CA VAL A 58 -10.44 -2.51 6.60
C VAL A 58 -11.62 -2.14 7.49
N LEU A 59 -12.01 -0.87 7.52
CA LEU A 59 -13.17 -0.39 8.27
C LEU A 59 -14.45 -1.08 7.79
N LEU A 60 -14.72 -1.08 6.48
CA LEU A 60 -15.95 -1.67 5.94
C LEU A 60 -16.03 -3.18 6.21
N LEU A 61 -14.88 -3.87 6.20
CA LEU A 61 -14.80 -5.31 6.44
C LEU A 61 -14.93 -5.67 7.93
N LEU A 62 -14.29 -4.94 8.85
CA LEU A 62 -14.23 -5.32 10.29
C LEU A 62 -15.21 -4.55 11.19
N ALA A 63 -15.66 -3.36 10.80
CA ALA A 63 -16.66 -2.60 11.57
C ALA A 63 -17.97 -3.36 11.84
N PRO A 64 -18.59 -4.10 10.88
CA PRO A 64 -19.81 -4.84 11.18
C PRO A 64 -19.58 -5.92 12.25
N PHE A 65 -18.43 -6.60 12.23
CA PHE A 65 -18.09 -7.59 13.26
C PHE A 65 -17.92 -6.95 14.63
N LEU A 66 -17.27 -5.77 14.70
CA LEU A 66 -17.08 -5.03 15.94
C LEU A 66 -18.44 -4.56 16.51
N PHE A 67 -19.37 -4.17 15.63
CA PHE A 67 -20.72 -3.73 16.00
C PHE A 67 -21.63 -4.88 16.44
N LEU A 68 -21.51 -6.06 15.81
CA LEU A 68 -22.33 -7.24 16.13
C LEU A 68 -21.86 -7.97 17.40
N LEU A 69 -20.57 -7.89 17.73
CA LEU A 69 -20.00 -8.57 18.89
C LEU A 69 -20.74 -8.29 20.22
N PRO A 70 -21.06 -7.03 20.60
CA PRO A 70 -21.82 -6.74 21.83
C PRO A 70 -23.31 -7.13 21.76
N MET A 71 -23.87 -7.36 20.58
CA MET A 71 -25.26 -7.83 20.41
C MET A 71 -25.38 -9.36 20.58
N SER A 72 -24.25 -10.08 20.67
CA SER A 72 -24.24 -11.53 20.79
C SER A 72 -24.50 -11.99 22.23
N PRO A 73 -25.13 -13.17 22.43
CA PRO A 73 -25.38 -13.73 23.77
C PRO A 73 -24.13 -14.36 24.41
N LEU A 74 -22.92 -13.96 24.01
CA LEU A 74 -21.66 -14.51 24.49
C LEU A 74 -21.38 -14.06 25.93
N PRO A 75 -20.75 -14.90 26.78
CA PRO A 75 -20.27 -14.47 28.08
C PRO A 75 -19.14 -13.43 27.95
N LEU A 76 -18.91 -12.64 29.00
CA LEU A 76 -17.94 -11.53 28.99
C LEU A 76 -16.51 -11.96 28.61
N ALA A 77 -16.06 -13.13 29.08
CA ALA A 77 -14.71 -13.62 28.82
C ALA A 77 -14.39 -13.83 27.33
N PRO A 78 -15.16 -14.63 26.56
CA PRO A 78 -14.92 -14.75 25.11
C PRO A 78 -15.18 -13.46 24.34
N MET A 79 -16.07 -12.58 24.82
CA MET A 79 -16.31 -11.28 24.18
C MET A 79 -15.06 -10.39 24.19
N ILE A 80 -14.35 -10.32 25.33
CA ILE A 80 -13.10 -9.55 25.45
C ILE A 80 -12.01 -10.14 24.54
N ILE A 81 -11.88 -11.47 24.50
CA ILE A 81 -10.91 -12.15 23.64
C ILE A 81 -11.20 -11.84 22.17
N ALA A 82 -12.46 -11.99 21.74
CA ALA A 82 -12.88 -11.68 20.38
C ALA A 82 -12.61 -10.21 20.01
N PHE A 83 -12.84 -9.28 20.93
CA PHE A 83 -12.55 -7.86 20.72
C PHE A 83 -11.04 -7.61 20.53
N ILE A 84 -10.19 -8.18 21.38
CA ILE A 84 -8.72 -8.06 21.26
C ILE A 84 -8.24 -8.65 19.94
N VAL A 85 -8.73 -9.83 19.57
CA VAL A 85 -8.39 -10.49 18.30
C VAL A 85 -8.83 -9.62 17.11
N LEU A 86 -10.01 -9.01 17.17
CA LEU A 86 -10.51 -8.17 16.09
C LEU A 86 -9.68 -6.87 15.97
N CYS A 87 -9.32 -6.23 17.08
CA CYS A 87 -8.41 -5.08 17.09
C CYS A 87 -7.02 -5.44 16.54
N ALA A 88 -6.46 -6.58 16.95
CA ALA A 88 -5.20 -7.07 16.42
C ALA A 88 -5.30 -7.36 14.91
N ALA A 89 -6.43 -7.91 14.44
CA ALA A 89 -6.69 -8.15 13.03
C ALA A 89 -6.80 -6.85 12.22
N VAL A 90 -7.47 -5.80 12.75
CA VAL A 90 -7.51 -4.46 12.12
C VAL A 90 -6.10 -3.93 11.91
N ILE A 91 -5.29 -3.94 12.96
CA ILE A 91 -3.92 -3.40 12.92
C ILE A 91 -3.05 -4.24 11.97
N GLY A 92 -3.08 -5.56 12.10
CA GLY A 92 -2.31 -6.47 11.27
C GLY A 92 -2.66 -6.37 9.78
N LEU A 93 -3.95 -6.34 9.47
CA LEU A 93 -4.44 -6.22 8.09
C LEU A 93 -4.09 -4.86 7.48
N SER A 94 -4.24 -3.78 8.25
CA SER A 94 -3.86 -2.43 7.80
C SER A 94 -2.37 -2.35 7.48
N LEU A 95 -1.52 -2.85 8.39
CA LEU A 95 -0.07 -2.87 8.19
C LEU A 95 0.31 -3.75 6.99
N TRP A 96 -0.33 -4.91 6.81
CA TRP A 96 -0.02 -5.78 5.68
C TRP A 96 -0.45 -5.21 4.33
N LEU A 97 -1.61 -4.54 4.26
CA LEU A 97 -2.18 -4.03 3.02
C LEU A 97 -1.53 -2.73 2.56
N LEU A 98 -1.01 -1.91 3.49
CA LEU A 98 -0.40 -0.62 3.21
C LEU A 98 0.77 -0.67 2.21
N PRO A 99 1.80 -1.52 2.40
CA PRO A 99 2.93 -1.57 1.47
C PRO A 99 2.60 -2.29 0.16
N VAL A 100 1.54 -3.13 0.14
CA VAL A 100 1.01 -3.74 -1.09
C VAL A 100 0.33 -2.69 -1.95
N ALA A 101 -0.60 -1.92 -1.37
CA ALA A 101 -1.32 -0.86 -2.08
C ALA A 101 -0.37 0.23 -2.60
N LYS A 102 0.59 0.65 -1.77
CA LYS A 102 1.64 1.60 -2.19
C LYS A 102 2.49 1.03 -3.31
N GLY A 103 2.83 -0.26 -3.28
CA GLY A 103 3.69 -0.89 -4.29
C GLY A 103 3.00 -1.05 -5.65
N VAL A 104 1.69 -1.31 -5.66
CA VAL A 104 0.88 -1.36 -6.88
C VAL A 104 0.76 0.02 -7.53
N LEU A 105 0.40 1.04 -6.75
CA LEU A 105 0.24 2.40 -7.29
C LEU A 105 1.56 2.96 -7.80
N LEU A 106 2.67 2.73 -7.10
CA LEU A 106 3.99 3.15 -7.54
C LEU A 106 4.36 2.54 -8.91
N ASN A 107 4.14 1.24 -9.08
CA ASN A 107 4.40 0.57 -10.35
C ASN A 107 3.48 1.06 -11.48
N LEU A 108 2.23 1.40 -11.17
CA LEU A 108 1.30 1.99 -12.14
C LEU A 108 1.72 3.40 -12.52
N GLN A 109 2.17 4.23 -11.58
CA GLN A 109 2.69 5.58 -11.85
C GLN A 109 3.92 5.52 -12.76
N LEU A 110 4.87 4.63 -12.46
CA LEU A 110 6.08 4.42 -13.27
C LEU A 110 5.79 3.87 -14.67
N HIS A 111 4.72 3.08 -14.81
CA HIS A 111 4.30 2.55 -16.11
C HIS A 111 3.64 3.63 -16.98
N HIS A 112 2.83 4.52 -16.39
CA HIS A 112 2.11 5.57 -17.11
C HIS A 112 2.89 6.89 -17.22
N GLY A 113 4.05 7.02 -16.58
CA GLY A 113 4.85 8.25 -16.61
C GLY A 113 4.12 9.43 -15.98
N ALA A 114 3.30 9.18 -14.96
CA ALA A 114 2.54 10.22 -14.27
C ALA A 114 3.48 11.03 -13.36
N GLU A 115 4.12 12.04 -13.94
CA GLU A 115 4.97 13.01 -13.24
C GLU A 115 4.10 14.15 -12.66
N GLN A 116 4.51 14.72 -11.53
CA GLN A 116 3.89 15.94 -11.02
C GLN A 116 4.23 17.09 -11.97
N ALA A 117 3.23 17.83 -12.46
CA ALA A 117 3.48 19.02 -13.25
C ALA A 117 4.22 20.06 -12.39
N SER A 118 5.50 20.28 -12.66
CA SER A 118 6.24 21.40 -12.08
C SER A 118 5.93 22.66 -12.89
N PHE A 119 5.37 23.66 -12.22
CA PHE A 119 5.27 25.00 -12.80
C PHE A 119 6.63 25.67 -12.62
N GLN A 120 7.41 25.75 -13.70
CA GLN A 120 8.58 26.61 -13.71
C GLN A 120 8.06 28.05 -13.66
N SER A 121 8.23 28.74 -12.53
CA SER A 121 8.00 30.18 -12.47
C SER A 121 9.05 30.82 -13.38
N GLU A 122 8.61 31.18 -14.58
CA GLU A 122 9.36 32.01 -15.51
C GLU A 122 9.51 33.39 -14.84
N ASP A 123 10.54 33.53 -14.01
CA ASP A 123 11.03 34.84 -13.56
C ASP A 123 11.54 35.56 -14.81
N ARG A 124 10.62 36.31 -15.42
CA ARG A 124 10.88 37.23 -16.52
C ARG A 124 11.51 38.49 -15.93
N ASP A 125 12.81 38.62 -16.17
CA ASP A 125 13.61 39.83 -16.00
C ASP A 125 12.94 41.07 -16.62
#